data_AF-A0A7S0BQR7-F1
#
_entry.id   AF-A0A7S0BQR7-F1
#
_cell.length_a   1.000
_cell.length_b   1.000
_cell.length_c   1.000
_cell.angle_alpha   90.00
_cell.angle_beta   90.00
_cell.angle_gamma   90.00
#
_symmetry.space_group_name_H-M   'P 1'
#
loop_
_entity.id
_entity.type
_entity.pdbx_description
1 polymer ?
#
loop_
_entity_poly.entity_id
_entity_poly.type
_entity_poly.pdbx_seq_one_letter_code
_entity_poly.pdbx_strand_id
1 'polypeptide(L)'
;QKFADKIMNGYFVSLNVDNLPAVMRQETPKGPKFVVGVPLGKKTQIPTKTRKSRIDFRPVIFNHLHFRIKYHRASPQSLSDLSAVGENDQYRVVGFEVEPRSDENTMTNGALEGCEMDEPGKEMELDPSNPVGQIITFSYDIEFVEDTELHWATRWDPLLMTDQAAVSFHRRYLLYSLL
;
A
#
# COMPACT_ATOMS: atom_id res chain seq x y z
N GLN A 1 -3.27 -21.65 -4.34
CA GLN A 1 -3.74 -20.73 -5.41
C GLN A 1 -2.57 -19.82 -5.75
N LYS A 2 -2.11 -19.77 -7.00
CA LYS A 2 -0.84 -19.13 -7.37
C LYS A 2 -0.99 -17.60 -7.32
N PHE A 3 -0.01 -16.88 -6.75
CA PHE A 3 -0.03 -15.42 -6.68
C PHE A 3 -0.11 -14.78 -8.08
N ALA A 4 0.54 -15.41 -9.07
CA ALA A 4 0.46 -15.03 -10.47
C ALA A 4 -0.99 -14.90 -10.98
N ASP A 5 -1.84 -15.90 -10.73
CA ASP A 5 -3.24 -15.88 -11.18
C ASP A 5 -4.03 -14.73 -10.53
N LYS A 6 -3.77 -14.44 -9.25
CA LYS A 6 -4.41 -13.33 -8.53
C LYS A 6 -4.00 -11.98 -9.09
N ILE A 7 -2.72 -11.79 -9.39
CA ILE A 7 -2.22 -10.56 -10.04
C ILE A 7 -2.86 -10.42 -11.43
N MET A 8 -2.96 -11.54 -12.17
CA MET A 8 -3.59 -11.53 -13.49
C MET A 8 -5.08 -11.19 -13.45
N ASN A 9 -5.77 -11.55 -12.36
CA ASN A 9 -7.17 -11.18 -12.11
C ASN A 9 -7.35 -9.80 -11.46
N GLY A 10 -6.25 -9.05 -11.24
CA GLY A 10 -6.30 -7.70 -10.68
C GLY A 10 -6.67 -7.66 -9.19
N TYR A 11 -6.21 -8.63 -8.41
CA TYR A 11 -6.59 -8.73 -6.99
C TYR A 11 -6.07 -7.57 -6.15
N PHE A 12 -6.92 -7.09 -5.23
CA PHE A 12 -6.59 -6.05 -4.25
C PHE A 12 -6.64 -6.59 -2.82
N VAL A 13 -5.74 -6.08 -1.99
CA VAL A 13 -5.69 -6.28 -0.55
C VAL A 13 -6.29 -5.04 0.13
N SER A 14 -7.25 -5.27 1.02
CA SER A 14 -7.77 -4.21 1.88
C SER A 14 -7.03 -4.25 3.22
N LEU A 15 -6.36 -3.15 3.55
CA LEU A 15 -5.71 -2.90 4.83
C LEU A 15 -6.47 -1.80 5.55
N ASN A 16 -6.47 -1.81 6.89
CA ASN A 16 -7.12 -0.78 7.70
C ASN A 16 -6.28 -0.48 8.95
N VAL A 17 -6.21 0.79 9.34
CA VAL A 17 -5.58 1.28 10.59
C VAL A 17 -6.52 2.31 11.22
N ASP A 18 -6.85 2.15 12.50
CA ASP A 18 -7.78 3.04 13.23
C ASP A 18 -9.10 3.33 12.49
N ASN A 19 -9.69 2.25 11.98
CA ASN A 19 -10.88 2.25 11.14
C ASN A 19 -10.73 2.97 9.79
N LEU A 20 -9.56 3.52 9.43
CA LEU A 20 -9.29 4.09 8.12
C LEU A 20 -8.78 3.02 7.14
N PRO A 21 -9.37 2.89 5.94
CA PRO A 21 -8.83 2.04 4.90
C PRO A 21 -7.53 2.61 4.32
N ALA A 22 -6.61 1.72 3.94
CA ALA A 22 -5.45 2.09 3.15
C ALA A 22 -5.88 2.70 1.82
N VAL A 23 -5.30 3.84 1.49
CA VAL A 23 -5.39 4.44 0.16
C VAL A 23 -4.05 4.51 -0.53
N MET A 24 -4.06 4.23 -1.82
CA MET A 24 -2.91 4.44 -2.69
C MET A 24 -3.06 5.79 -3.38
N ARG A 25 -2.03 6.63 -3.28
CA ARG A 25 -1.95 7.89 -4.01
C ARG A 25 -1.41 7.62 -5.41
N GLN A 26 -2.18 7.98 -6.43
CA GLN A 26 -1.81 7.85 -7.83
C GLN A 26 -1.72 9.24 -8.46
N GLU A 27 -0.54 9.61 -8.95
CA GLU A 27 -0.37 10.84 -9.73
C GLU A 27 -1.07 10.70 -11.09
N THR A 28 -1.99 11.60 -11.38
CA THR A 28 -2.62 11.69 -12.71
C THR A 28 -2.38 13.09 -13.29
N PRO A 29 -2.46 13.27 -14.62
CA PRO A 29 -2.33 14.59 -15.24
C PRO A 29 -3.34 15.63 -14.74
N LYS A 30 -4.43 15.19 -14.08
CA LYS A 30 -5.49 16.05 -13.53
C LYS A 30 -5.32 16.31 -12.02
N GLY A 31 -4.25 15.79 -11.40
CA GLY A 31 -4.00 15.87 -9.96
C GLY A 31 -3.90 14.49 -9.31
N PRO A 32 -3.58 14.43 -8.00
CA PRO A 32 -3.49 13.19 -7.25
C PRO A 32 -4.87 12.55 -7.14
N LYS A 33 -4.95 11.27 -7.48
CA LYS A 33 -6.13 10.43 -7.31
C LYS A 33 -5.86 9.41 -6.22
N PHE A 34 -6.78 9.28 -5.28
CA PHE A 34 -6.71 8.22 -4.27
C PHE A 34 -7.49 7.00 -4.76
N VAL A 35 -7.01 5.81 -4.42
CA VAL A 35 -7.67 4.52 -4.70
C VAL A 35 -7.67 3.71 -3.41
N VAL A 36 -8.84 3.19 -3.01
CA VAL A 36 -8.94 2.34 -1.82
C VAL A 36 -8.39 0.94 -2.11
N GLY A 37 -7.51 0.48 -1.23
CA GLY A 37 -6.88 -0.83 -1.30
C GLY A 37 -5.56 -0.84 -2.07
N VAL A 38 -4.82 -1.92 -1.89
CA VAL A 38 -3.47 -2.09 -2.43
C VAL A 38 -3.50 -3.24 -3.44
N PRO A 39 -3.11 -3.03 -4.71
CA PRO A 39 -3.00 -4.13 -5.65
C PRO A 39 -1.99 -5.15 -5.16
N LEU A 40 -2.23 -6.44 -5.42
CA LEU A 40 -1.27 -7.51 -5.07
C LEU A 40 0.00 -7.46 -5.94
N GLY A 41 -0.08 -6.84 -7.11
CA GLY A 41 0.99 -6.79 -8.08
C GLY A 41 0.56 -6.06 -9.35
N LYS A 42 1.45 -6.02 -10.33
CA LYS A 42 1.19 -5.42 -11.66
C LYS A 42 1.49 -6.39 -12.79
N LYS A 43 0.96 -6.08 -13.97
CA LYS A 43 1.22 -6.81 -15.21
C LYS A 43 2.23 -6.02 -16.04
N THR A 44 3.42 -6.56 -16.25
CA THR A 44 4.44 -5.95 -17.09
C THR A 44 4.41 -6.60 -18.48
N GLN A 45 4.39 -5.79 -19.55
CA GLN A 45 4.42 -6.30 -20.92
C GLN A 45 5.84 -6.74 -21.30
N ILE A 46 5.97 -7.92 -21.88
CA ILE A 46 7.25 -8.37 -22.45
C ILE A 46 7.29 -7.96 -23.93
N PRO A 47 8.32 -7.23 -24.39
CA PRO A 47 8.55 -7.04 -25.81
C PRO A 47 8.98 -8.36 -26.46
N THR A 48 8.07 -9.06 -27.13
CA THR A 48 8.39 -10.27 -27.89
C THR A 48 9.07 -9.90 -29.21
N LYS A 49 10.29 -10.42 -29.46
CA LYS A 49 11.07 -10.20 -30.69
C LYS A 49 10.52 -10.91 -31.94
N THR A 50 9.41 -11.64 -31.84
CA THR A 50 8.85 -12.44 -32.93
C THR A 50 7.67 -11.75 -33.62
N ARG A 51 7.65 -11.79 -34.96
CA ARG A 51 6.64 -11.20 -35.88
C ARG A 51 5.18 -11.63 -35.66
N LYS A 52 4.87 -12.48 -34.68
CA LYS A 52 3.50 -12.86 -34.31
C LYS A 52 3.12 -12.09 -33.04
N SER A 53 2.25 -11.12 -33.19
CA SER A 53 1.75 -10.17 -32.20
C SER A 53 1.01 -10.82 -31.03
N ARG A 54 1.68 -11.61 -30.19
CA ARG A 54 1.19 -11.97 -28.85
C ARG A 54 1.91 -11.08 -27.85
N ILE A 55 1.19 -10.12 -27.29
CA ILE A 55 1.65 -9.40 -26.10
C ILE A 55 1.59 -10.40 -24.95
N ASP A 56 2.75 -10.78 -24.44
CA ASP A 56 2.85 -11.61 -23.24
C ASP A 56 2.99 -10.71 -22.01
N PHE A 57 2.41 -11.15 -20.88
CA PHE A 57 2.42 -10.40 -19.63
C PHE A 57 3.13 -11.20 -18.56
N ARG A 58 4.09 -10.56 -17.87
CA ARG A 58 4.68 -11.10 -16.64
C ARG A 58 3.96 -10.52 -15.42
N PRO A 59 3.50 -11.37 -14.49
CA PRO A 59 3.01 -10.91 -13.20
C PRO A 59 4.21 -10.51 -12.32
N VAL A 60 4.23 -9.25 -11.89
CA VAL A 60 5.18 -8.71 -10.91
C VAL A 60 4.45 -8.59 -9.59
N ILE A 61 5.03 -9.11 -8.50
CA ILE A 61 4.41 -9.04 -7.18
C ILE A 61 4.86 -7.81 -6.41
N PHE A 62 3.94 -7.16 -5.70
CA PHE A 62 4.28 -6.15 -4.71
C PHE A 62 4.50 -6.83 -3.37
N ASN A 63 5.76 -6.92 -2.98
CA ASN A 63 6.21 -7.62 -1.78
C ASN A 63 6.73 -6.66 -0.70
N HIS A 64 6.91 -5.39 -1.01
CA HIS A 64 7.23 -4.37 -0.02
C HIS A 64 6.13 -3.30 0.03
N LEU A 65 5.69 -2.93 1.24
CA LEU A 65 4.67 -1.90 1.44
C LEU A 65 5.22 -0.76 2.30
N HIS A 66 5.28 0.44 1.72
CA HIS A 66 5.62 1.64 2.45
C HIS A 66 4.35 2.26 3.03
N PHE A 67 4.22 2.27 4.36
CA PHE A 67 3.07 2.81 5.06
C PHE A 67 3.34 4.23 5.52
N ARG A 68 2.48 5.15 5.10
CA ARG A 68 2.51 6.54 5.54
C ARG A 68 1.28 6.83 6.39
N ILE A 69 1.50 6.88 7.70
CA ILE A 69 0.45 7.13 8.69
C ILE A 69 0.46 8.62 9.02
N LYS A 70 -0.59 9.31 8.58
CA LYS A 70 -0.79 10.73 8.89
C LYS A 70 -1.48 10.86 10.22
N TYR A 71 -0.94 11.67 11.11
CA TYR A 71 -1.53 11.94 12.41
C TYR A 71 -1.74 13.44 12.62
N HIS A 72 -2.80 13.77 13.35
CA HIS A 72 -3.09 15.12 13.79
C HIS A 72 -2.85 15.22 15.29
N ARG A 73 -2.13 16.26 15.72
CA ARG A 73 -1.97 16.59 17.13
C ARG A 73 -3.13 17.50 17.54
N ALA A 74 -4.06 16.96 18.30
CA ALA A 74 -5.19 17.71 18.82
C ALA A 74 -4.71 18.77 19.81
N SER A 75 -5.00 20.04 19.51
CA SER A 75 -4.74 21.15 20.42
C SER A 75 -6.03 21.56 21.13
N PRO A 76 -6.01 21.84 22.44
CA PRO A 76 -7.17 22.32 23.20
C PRO A 76 -7.80 23.61 22.64
N GLN A 77 -7.10 24.31 21.74
CA GLN A 77 -7.49 25.61 21.19
C GLN A 77 -8.28 25.51 19.88
N SER A 78 -8.36 24.32 19.26
CA SER A 78 -9.05 24.13 17.97
C SER A 78 -10.50 23.67 18.19
N LEU A 79 -11.45 24.40 17.59
CA LEU A 79 -12.89 24.09 17.70
C LEU A 79 -13.26 22.73 17.08
N SER A 80 -12.48 22.24 16.11
CA SER A 80 -12.64 20.90 15.52
C SER A 80 -12.18 19.77 16.45
N ASP A 81 -11.41 20.10 17.50
CA ASP A 81 -10.77 19.16 18.42
C ASP A 81 -11.40 19.17 19.82
N LEU A 82 -12.53 19.86 20.02
CA LEU A 82 -13.27 19.94 21.30
C LEU A 82 -13.71 18.57 21.86
N SER A 83 -13.64 17.51 21.05
CA SER A 83 -13.82 16.12 21.50
C SER A 83 -12.62 15.55 22.27
N ALA A 84 -11.47 16.24 22.29
CA ALA A 84 -10.31 15.96 23.13
C ALA A 84 -10.53 16.55 24.54
N VAL A 85 -11.57 16.09 25.23
CA VAL A 85 -11.80 16.44 26.63
C VAL A 85 -10.87 15.58 27.48
N GLY A 86 -9.79 16.17 27.97
CA GLY A 86 -8.84 15.51 28.87
C GLY A 86 -7.40 15.88 28.50
N GLU A 87 -6.70 16.46 29.48
CA GLU A 87 -5.33 16.99 29.40
C GLU A 87 -4.35 16.07 28.63
N ASN A 88 -3.38 16.73 27.97
CA ASN A 88 -2.28 16.22 27.15
C ASN A 88 -2.53 16.17 25.63
N ASP A 89 -1.44 16.36 24.88
CA ASP A 89 -1.40 16.27 23.42
C ASP A 89 -1.95 14.91 22.96
N GLN A 90 -3.16 14.90 22.41
CA GLN A 90 -3.74 13.68 21.84
C GLN A 90 -3.35 13.59 20.36
N TYR A 91 -2.62 12.53 20.01
CA TYR A 91 -2.32 12.20 18.62
C TYR A 91 -3.41 11.29 18.08
N ARG A 92 -3.98 11.65 16.93
CA ARG A 92 -5.04 10.87 16.27
C ARG A 92 -4.68 10.59 14.84
N VAL A 93 -4.92 9.36 14.37
CA VAL A 93 -4.64 9.00 12.97
C VAL A 93 -5.69 9.63 12.07
N VAL A 94 -5.24 10.42 11.10
CA VAL A 94 -6.10 11.15 10.15
C VAL A 94 -5.96 10.67 8.71
N GLY A 95 -4.91 9.92 8.39
CA GLY A 95 -4.74 9.37 7.06
C GLY A 95 -3.90 8.11 7.06
N PHE A 96 -4.18 7.22 6.11
CA PHE A 96 -3.43 5.99 5.92
C PHE A 96 -3.14 5.78 4.43
N GLU A 97 -1.95 6.19 4.03
CA GLU A 97 -1.47 6.06 2.66
C GLU A 97 -0.54 4.84 2.55
N VAL A 98 -0.62 4.13 1.43
CA VAL A 98 0.24 2.97 1.16
C VAL A 98 0.80 3.07 -0.24
N GLU A 99 2.13 2.93 -0.34
CA GLU A 99 2.84 2.81 -1.61
C GLU A 99 3.37 1.38 -1.77
N PRO A 100 2.81 0.59 -2.71
CA PRO A 100 3.30 -0.75 -2.97
C PRO A 100 4.54 -0.73 -3.85
N ARG A 101 5.57 -1.48 -3.46
CA ARG A 101 6.82 -1.66 -4.20
C ARG A 101 7.09 -3.14 -4.47
N SER A 102 7.85 -3.39 -5.53
CA SER A 102 8.31 -4.71 -5.91
C SER A 102 9.82 -4.73 -5.82
N ASP A 103 10.36 -5.68 -5.07
CA ASP A 103 11.79 -5.77 -4.82
C ASP A 103 12.23 -7.22 -4.73
N GLU A 104 13.21 -7.59 -5.54
CA GLU A 104 13.88 -8.88 -5.52
C GLU A 104 14.89 -8.92 -4.37
N ASN A 105 14.37 -8.90 -3.14
CA ASN A 105 15.19 -9.01 -1.94
C ASN A 105 15.79 -10.42 -1.79
N THR A 106 17.11 -10.50 -1.76
CA THR A 106 17.81 -11.72 -1.35
C THR A 106 17.88 -11.77 0.17
N MET A 107 17.17 -12.72 0.77
CA MET A 107 17.34 -13.03 2.19
C MET A 107 18.69 -13.70 2.40
N THR A 108 19.60 -13.04 3.11
CA THR A 108 20.88 -13.64 3.54
C THR A 108 20.79 -13.89 5.04
N ASN A 109 20.82 -15.17 5.44
CA ASN A 109 20.82 -15.60 6.85
C ASN A 109 19.65 -15.10 7.73
N GLY A 110 18.45 -14.94 7.16
CA GLY A 110 17.25 -14.57 7.91
C GLY A 110 17.15 -13.10 8.32
N ALA A 111 18.11 -12.28 7.89
CA ALA A 111 18.03 -10.82 7.93
C ALA A 111 17.93 -10.28 6.49
N LEU A 112 17.17 -9.20 6.32
CA LEU A 112 17.17 -8.42 5.09
C LEU A 112 18.53 -7.72 4.99
N GLU A 113 19.40 -8.14 4.08
CA GLU A 113 20.61 -7.38 3.75
C GLU A 113 20.20 -6.16 2.92
N GLY A 114 20.37 -4.96 3.46
CA GLY A 114 20.11 -3.71 2.76
C GLY A 114 18.63 -3.33 2.69
N CYS A 115 18.05 -2.89 3.82
CA CYS A 115 16.82 -2.08 3.81
C CYS A 115 17.08 -0.61 3.40
N GLU A 116 18.17 -0.31 2.70
CA GLU A 116 18.40 1.01 2.10
C GLU A 116 17.66 1.05 0.75
N MET A 117 16.35 1.28 0.82
CA MET A 117 15.43 1.36 -0.34
C MET A 117 15.54 2.70 -1.09
N ASP A 118 16.74 3.26 -1.21
CA ASP A 118 16.97 4.56 -1.86
C ASP A 118 17.07 4.44 -3.40
N GLU A 119 17.31 3.24 -3.94
CA GLU A 119 17.31 2.97 -5.37
C GLU A 119 16.20 2.00 -5.78
N PRO A 120 15.56 2.19 -6.96
CA PRO A 120 14.57 1.24 -7.46
C PRO A 120 15.26 -0.11 -7.73
N GLY A 121 15.13 -1.02 -6.78
CA GLY A 121 15.59 -2.40 -6.88
C GLY A 121 14.97 -3.13 -8.07
N LYS A 122 15.52 -4.30 -8.39
CA LYS A 122 15.00 -5.14 -9.47
C LYS A 122 13.61 -5.66 -9.09
N GLU A 123 12.63 -5.49 -9.97
CA GLU A 123 11.27 -5.96 -9.72
C GLU A 123 11.21 -7.48 -9.59
N MET A 124 10.43 -7.98 -8.62
CA MET A 124 10.24 -9.40 -8.42
C MET A 124 9.16 -9.95 -9.37
N GLU A 125 9.60 -10.52 -10.48
CA GLU A 125 8.75 -11.25 -11.41
C GLU A 125 8.40 -12.65 -10.87
N LEU A 126 7.13 -13.05 -11.01
CA LEU A 126 6.71 -14.42 -10.70
C LEU A 126 6.86 -15.31 -11.92
N ASP A 127 7.64 -16.38 -11.80
CA ASP A 127 7.75 -17.39 -12.87
C ASP A 127 6.49 -18.28 -12.90
N PRO A 128 5.68 -18.22 -13.98
CA PRO A 128 4.52 -19.10 -14.12
C PRO A 128 4.89 -20.59 -14.15
N SER A 129 6.12 -20.89 -14.56
CA SER A 129 6.67 -22.23 -14.80
C SER A 129 7.19 -22.90 -13.52
N ASN A 130 7.59 -22.13 -12.52
CA ASN A 130 8.04 -22.64 -11.22
C ASN A 130 7.31 -21.97 -10.02
N PRO A 131 6.01 -22.22 -9.86
CA PRO A 131 5.18 -21.53 -8.86
C PRO A 131 5.38 -22.00 -7.41
N VAL A 132 6.11 -23.10 -7.19
CA VAL A 132 6.30 -23.71 -5.85
C VAL A 132 7.71 -23.44 -5.30
N GLY A 133 8.70 -23.21 -6.16
CA GLY A 133 10.08 -22.99 -5.76
C GLY A 133 10.44 -21.53 -5.43
N GLN A 134 9.56 -20.57 -5.73
CA GLN A 134 9.86 -19.15 -5.52
C GLN A 134 9.46 -18.73 -4.09
N ILE A 135 10.47 -18.43 -3.28
CA ILE A 135 10.29 -17.84 -1.94
C ILE A 135 10.08 -16.34 -2.13
N ILE A 136 8.99 -15.82 -1.58
CA ILE A 136 8.63 -14.41 -1.63
C ILE A 136 8.71 -13.85 -0.22
N THR A 137 9.60 -12.88 -0.02
CA THR A 137 9.71 -12.16 1.25
C THR A 137 8.83 -10.93 1.21
N PHE A 138 7.89 -10.84 2.16
CA PHE A 138 7.07 -9.65 2.36
C PHE A 138 7.68 -8.77 3.45
N SER A 139 7.87 -7.49 3.16
CA SER A 139 8.34 -6.49 4.11
C SER A 139 7.46 -5.25 4.08
N TYR A 140 7.55 -4.44 5.13
CA TYR A 140 6.90 -3.15 5.19
C TYR A 140 7.75 -2.21 6.03
N ASP A 141 7.61 -0.93 5.78
CA ASP A 141 8.17 0.13 6.61
C ASP A 141 7.10 1.17 6.91
N ILE A 142 7.31 1.98 7.95
CA ILE A 142 6.30 2.90 8.47
C ILE A 142 6.92 4.29 8.65
N GLU A 143 6.33 5.26 7.98
CA GLU A 143 6.56 6.69 8.18
C GLU A 143 5.36 7.32 8.91
N PHE A 144 5.62 8.02 10.01
CA PHE A 144 4.61 8.83 10.69
C PHE A 144 4.78 10.29 10.29
N VAL A 145 3.72 10.90 9.76
CA VAL A 145 3.73 12.28 9.27
C VAL A 145 2.67 13.10 10.00
N GLU A 146 3.07 14.23 10.58
CA GLU A 146 2.11 15.17 11.16
C GLU A 146 1.36 15.91 10.04
N ASP A 147 0.03 15.90 10.10
CA ASP A 147 -0.84 16.63 9.18
C ASP A 147 -1.64 17.70 9.97
N THR A 148 -1.32 18.95 9.72
CA THR A 148 -1.92 20.11 10.40
C THR A 148 -3.19 20.62 9.71
N GLU A 149 -3.44 20.20 8.47
CA GLU A 149 -4.60 20.62 7.68
C GLU A 149 -5.76 19.61 7.80
N LEU A 150 -5.44 18.32 7.94
CA LEU A 150 -6.43 17.26 8.04
C LEU A 150 -6.84 17.00 9.50
N HIS A 151 -8.03 17.46 9.87
CA HIS A 151 -8.59 17.24 11.20
C HIS A 151 -9.24 15.86 11.35
N TRP A 152 -9.29 15.37 12.60
CA TRP A 152 -9.90 14.08 12.93
C TRP A 152 -11.36 13.94 12.48
N ALA A 153 -12.14 15.02 12.55
CA ALA A 153 -13.56 15.02 12.20
C ALA A 153 -13.80 14.88 10.69
N THR A 154 -12.91 15.43 9.86
CA THR A 154 -13.02 15.46 8.39
C THR A 154 -12.13 14.42 7.72
N ARG A 155 -11.48 13.54 8.49
CA ARG A 155 -10.53 12.54 7.99
C ARG A 155 -11.11 11.56 6.96
N TRP A 156 -12.43 11.44 6.92
CA TRP A 156 -13.14 10.60 5.96
C TRP A 156 -13.42 11.31 4.63
N ASP A 157 -13.39 12.64 4.58
CA ASP A 157 -13.75 13.43 3.40
C ASP A 157 -12.87 13.11 2.18
N PRO A 158 -11.54 12.95 2.29
CA PRO A 158 -10.70 12.54 1.17
C PRO A 158 -11.05 11.13 0.64
N LEU A 159 -11.51 10.24 1.52
CA LEU A 159 -11.92 8.88 1.16
C LEU A 159 -13.25 8.87 0.42
N LEU A 160 -14.15 9.81 0.71
CA LEU A 160 -15.43 9.95 0.00
C LEU A 160 -15.25 10.48 -1.43
N MET A 161 -14.13 11.15 -1.72
CA MET A 161 -13.77 11.61 -3.06
C MET A 161 -12.96 10.60 -3.87
N THR A 162 -12.72 9.41 -3.30
CA THR A 162 -11.95 8.33 -3.93
C THR A 162 -12.83 7.48 -4.85
N ASP A 163 -12.30 7.10 -6.02
CA ASP A 163 -12.93 6.03 -6.81
C ASP A 163 -12.78 4.70 -6.07
N GLN A 164 -13.89 4.08 -5.71
CA GLN A 164 -13.88 2.69 -5.28
C GLN A 164 -13.47 1.83 -6.47
N ALA A 165 -12.30 1.19 -6.39
CA ALA A 165 -11.93 0.16 -7.35
C ALA A 165 -13.01 -0.93 -7.30
N ALA A 166 -13.81 -1.05 -8.37
CA ALA A 166 -14.83 -2.08 -8.52
C ALA A 166 -14.16 -3.44 -8.74
N VAL A 167 -13.58 -4.02 -7.69
CA VAL A 167 -12.84 -5.28 -7.77
C VAL A 167 -13.06 -6.12 -6.51
N SER A 168 -13.10 -7.45 -6.66
CA SER A 168 -13.31 -8.42 -5.60
C SER A 168 -12.34 -8.22 -4.42
N PHE A 169 -12.85 -7.74 -3.29
CA PHE A 169 -12.07 -7.54 -2.08
C PHE A 169 -11.85 -8.87 -1.34
N HIS A 170 -10.61 -9.13 -0.93
CA HIS A 170 -10.35 -10.04 0.18
C HIS A 170 -9.75 -9.23 1.32
N ARG A 171 -10.55 -9.09 2.38
CA ARG A 171 -10.17 -8.34 3.58
C ARG A 171 -9.14 -9.18 4.34
N ARG A 172 -7.91 -8.70 4.45
CA ARG A 172 -6.95 -9.21 5.42
C ARG A 172 -6.83 -8.16 6.52
N TYR A 173 -7.31 -8.51 7.70
CA TYR A 173 -7.09 -7.73 8.89
C TYR A 173 -5.67 -8.01 9.38
N LEU A 174 -4.76 -7.05 9.25
CA LEU A 174 -3.59 -7.00 10.13
C LEU A 174 -4.12 -6.54 11.49
N LEU A 175 -4.58 -7.49 12.30
CA LEU A 175 -5.09 -7.24 13.65
C LEU A 175 -3.95 -6.78 14.57
N TYR A 176 -4.17 -5.63 15.20
CA TYR A 176 -3.83 -5.31 16.59
C TYR A 176 -2.64 -6.07 17.20
N SER A 177 -1.43 -5.53 17.05
CA SER A 177 -0.29 -5.90 17.90
C SER A 177 0.58 -4.68 18.28
N LEU A 178 -0.07 -3.54 18.53
CA LEU A 178 0.56 -2.38 19.17
C LEU A 178 -0.36 -1.92 20.32
N LEU A 179 -0.43 -2.77 21.35
CA LEU A 179 -0.72 -2.41 22.74
C LEU A 179 0.24 -3.22 23.61
#